data_AF-A0A9W8R8X3-F1
#
_entry.id   AF-A0A9W8R8X3-F1
#
_cell.length_a   1.000
_cell.length_b   1.000
_cell.length_c   1.000
_cell.angle_alpha   90.00
_cell.angle_beta   90.00
_cell.angle_gamma   90.00
#
_symmetry.space_group_name_H-M   'P 1'
#
loop_
_entity.id
_entity.type
_entity.pdbx_description
1 polymer ?
#
loop_
_entity_poly.entity_id
_entity_poly.type
_entity_poly.pdbx_seq_one_letter_code
_entity_poly.pdbx_strand_id
1 'polypeptide(L)'
;MGQRHQLFVIARVGKHYRSLAAVHHQWLYGVSALRSCLRLLRIFSDPGNCLALKHELDLLAAFFKDKPPPPSEPEEYRDAESTTCPFPFITTCLAIGASYDSKTGQVQAIHELRYDMGYDQGDNNDGITVIDITDLDHVRYCFVNFGNGDIYTADEDDED
;
A
#
# COMPACT_ATOMS: atom_id res chain seq x y z
N MET A 1 15.90 4.45 13.93
CA MET A 1 15.77 5.16 12.64
C MET A 1 16.18 4.19 11.54
N GLY A 2 15.39 4.08 10.48
CA GLY A 2 15.63 3.19 9.35
C GLY A 2 14.74 3.57 8.18
N GLN A 3 15.07 3.09 6.97
CA GLN A 3 14.33 3.39 5.75
C GLN A 3 12.92 2.80 5.80
N ARG A 4 11.92 3.63 5.47
CA ARG A 4 10.50 3.30 5.51
C ARG A 4 9.91 3.33 4.11
N HIS A 5 9.20 2.26 3.79
CA HIS A 5 8.44 2.12 2.55
C HIS A 5 7.03 1.67 2.88
N GLN A 6 6.02 2.37 2.36
CA GLN A 6 4.62 2.01 2.55
C GLN A 6 4.05 1.32 1.31
N LEU A 7 3.21 0.32 1.55
CA LEU A 7 2.49 -0.38 0.51
C LEU A 7 1.00 -0.17 0.71
N PHE A 8 0.31 0.21 -0.35
CA PHE A 8 -1.12 0.49 -0.38
C PHE A 8 -1.82 -0.47 -1.32
N VAL A 9 -2.99 -0.95 -0.91
CA VAL A 9 -3.96 -1.59 -1.79
C VAL A 9 -5.15 -0.66 -1.95
N ILE A 10 -5.49 -0.33 -3.19
CA ILE A 10 -6.56 0.60 -3.52
C ILE A 10 -7.58 -0.05 -4.46
N ALA A 11 -8.80 0.48 -4.44
CA ALA A 11 -9.79 0.22 -5.49
C ALA A 11 -10.62 1.47 -5.77
N ARG A 12 -11.19 1.55 -6.97
CA ARG A 12 -12.13 2.61 -7.34
C ARG A 12 -13.54 2.29 -6.87
N VAL A 13 -14.07 3.15 -5.99
CA VAL A 13 -15.45 3.08 -5.50
C VAL A 13 -16.21 4.31 -6.00
N GLY A 14 -17.15 4.10 -6.92
CA GLY A 14 -17.83 5.19 -7.60
C GLY A 14 -16.85 6.08 -8.38
N LYS A 15 -16.70 7.34 -7.98
CA LYS A 15 -15.85 8.34 -8.66
C LYS A 15 -14.44 8.47 -8.07
N HIS A 16 -14.15 7.76 -6.98
CA HIS A 16 -12.93 8.00 -6.22
C HIS A 16 -12.17 6.70 -5.98
N TYR A 17 -10.84 6.78 -5.94
CA TYR A 17 -10.03 5.71 -5.37
C TYR A 17 -10.14 5.75 -3.84
N ARG A 18 -10.10 4.56 -3.24
CA ARG A 18 -10.09 4.35 -1.79
C ARG A 18 -8.90 3.46 -1.45
N SER A 19 -8.14 3.86 -0.44
CA SER A 19 -7.29 2.91 0.27
C SER A 19 -8.19 1.87 0.92
N LEU A 20 -7.78 0.60 0.83
CA LEU A 20 -8.46 -0.55 1.43
C LEU A 20 -7.58 -1.24 2.46
N ALA A 21 -6.27 -1.23 2.25
CA ALA A 21 -5.29 -1.72 3.19
C ALA A 21 -3.98 -0.97 2.97
N ALA A 22 -3.25 -0.73 4.06
CA ALA A 22 -1.94 -0.13 4.00
C ALA A 22 -1.03 -0.80 5.03
N VAL A 23 0.24 -0.96 4.69
CA VAL A 23 1.27 -1.45 5.63
C VAL A 23 2.53 -0.61 5.50
N HIS A 24 3.21 -0.43 6.62
CA HIS A 24 4.57 0.07 6.69
C HIS A 24 5.55 -1.11 6.72
N HIS A 25 6.56 -1.06 5.88
CA HIS A 25 7.64 -2.02 5.83
C HIS A 25 9.00 -1.33 6.08
N GLN A 26 9.76 -1.85 7.05
CA GLN A 26 11.10 -1.35 7.34
C GLN A 26 12.11 -1.97 6.36
N TRP A 27 12.99 -1.18 5.75
CA TRP A 27 14.06 -1.64 4.86
C TRP A 27 13.60 -2.31 3.55
N LEU A 28 12.46 -1.88 3.00
CA LEU A 28 12.00 -2.32 1.68
C LEU A 28 12.34 -1.28 0.62
N TYR A 29 13.37 -1.53 -0.19
CA TYR A 29 13.88 -0.56 -1.17
C TYR A 29 14.56 -1.28 -2.35
N GLY A 30 14.73 -0.56 -3.46
CA GLY A 30 15.37 -1.09 -4.66
C GLY A 30 14.75 -2.42 -5.13
N VAL A 31 15.59 -3.45 -5.27
CA VAL A 31 15.15 -4.76 -5.79
C VAL A 31 14.19 -5.49 -4.84
N SER A 32 14.27 -5.27 -3.52
CA SER A 32 13.34 -5.93 -2.59
C SER A 32 11.91 -5.42 -2.74
N ALA A 33 11.74 -4.11 -2.97
CA ALA A 33 10.44 -3.49 -3.28
C ALA A 33 9.83 -4.08 -4.57
N LEU A 34 10.63 -4.26 -5.63
CA LEU A 34 10.19 -4.91 -6.87
C LEU A 34 9.74 -6.36 -6.66
N ARG A 35 10.51 -7.13 -5.87
CA ARG A 35 10.16 -8.52 -5.56
C ARG A 35 8.88 -8.62 -4.73
N SER A 36 8.72 -7.74 -3.75
CA SER A 36 7.51 -7.64 -2.95
C SER A 36 6.30 -7.29 -3.80
N CYS A 37 6.41 -6.28 -4.68
CA CYS A 37 5.37 -5.93 -5.63
C CYS A 37 4.99 -7.11 -6.55
N LEU A 38 5.97 -7.84 -7.10
CA LEU A 38 5.69 -9.02 -7.92
C LEU A 38 4.96 -10.13 -7.14
N ARG A 39 5.27 -10.33 -5.85
CA ARG A 39 4.54 -11.28 -5.00
C ARG A 39 3.10 -10.83 -4.78
N LEU A 40 2.90 -9.55 -4.47
CA LEU A 40 1.56 -8.97 -4.29
C LEU A 40 0.72 -9.11 -5.57
N LEU A 41 1.28 -8.80 -6.73
CA LEU A 41 0.60 -8.99 -8.02
C LEU A 41 0.15 -10.44 -8.21
N ARG A 42 1.00 -11.42 -7.86
CA ARG A 42 0.64 -12.84 -7.94
C ARG A 42 -0.47 -13.21 -6.96
N ILE A 43 -0.40 -12.73 -5.72
CA ILE A 43 -1.41 -12.99 -4.69
C ILE A 43 -2.77 -12.44 -5.13
N PHE A 44 -2.82 -11.17 -5.56
CA PHE A 44 -4.08 -10.53 -5.94
C PHE A 44 -4.63 -11.02 -7.28
N SER A 45 -3.79 -11.55 -8.16
CA SER A 45 -4.22 -12.13 -9.45
C SER A 45 -4.50 -13.64 -9.37
N ASP A 46 -4.31 -14.28 -8.22
CA ASP A 46 -4.52 -15.72 -8.08
C ASP A 46 -6.01 -16.06 -8.11
N PRO A 47 -6.48 -16.96 -9.01
CA PRO A 47 -7.89 -17.34 -9.08
C PRO A 47 -8.44 -17.92 -7.77
N GLY A 48 -7.60 -18.57 -6.95
CA GLY A 48 -7.95 -19.09 -5.64
C GLY A 48 -8.29 -18.01 -4.61
N ASN A 49 -7.76 -16.80 -4.79
CA ASN A 49 -8.07 -15.64 -3.94
C ASN A 49 -9.24 -14.82 -4.47
N CYS A 50 -9.60 -15.00 -5.75
CA CYS A 50 -10.57 -14.17 -6.46
C CYS A 50 -11.94 -14.11 -5.77
N LEU A 51 -12.48 -15.23 -5.27
CA LEU A 51 -13.79 -15.25 -4.62
C LEU A 51 -13.82 -14.39 -3.35
N ALA A 52 -12.82 -14.55 -2.49
CA ALA A 52 -12.73 -13.79 -1.23
C ALA A 52 -12.47 -12.30 -1.49
N LEU A 53 -11.61 -11.97 -2.46
CA LEU A 53 -11.38 -10.58 -2.89
C LEU A 53 -12.66 -9.95 -3.45
N LYS A 54 -13.40 -10.65 -4.32
CA LYS A 54 -14.68 -10.16 -4.87
C LYS A 54 -15.69 -9.85 -3.78
N HIS A 55 -15.83 -10.74 -2.79
CA HIS A 55 -16.71 -10.49 -1.65
C HIS A 55 -16.37 -9.20 -0.90
N GLU A 56 -15.10 -8.92 -0.64
CA GLU A 56 -14.71 -7.67 0.02
C GLU A 56 -14.88 -6.45 -0.89
N LEU A 57 -14.60 -6.59 -2.19
CA LEU A 57 -14.82 -5.52 -3.18
C LEU A 57 -16.31 -5.18 -3.35
N ASP A 58 -17.21 -6.15 -3.32
CA ASP A 58 -18.66 -5.96 -3.44
C ASP A 58 -19.22 -5.16 -2.23
N LEU A 59 -18.62 -5.32 -1.05
CA LEU A 59 -18.99 -4.57 0.15
C LEU A 59 -18.57 -3.09 0.09
N LEU A 60 -17.62 -2.72 -0.77
CA LEU A 60 -17.06 -1.36 -0.83
C LEU A 60 -18.10 -0.28 -1.07
N ALA A 61 -19.01 -0.51 -2.03
CA ALA A 61 -19.97 0.49 -2.43
C ALA A 61 -20.93 0.85 -1.28
N ALA A 62 -21.36 -0.15 -0.51
CA ALA A 62 -22.19 0.06 0.68
C ALA A 62 -21.39 0.72 1.81
N PHE A 63 -20.14 0.26 2.02
CA PHE A 63 -19.30 0.73 3.12
C PHE A 63 -18.85 2.19 2.97
N PHE A 64 -18.58 2.64 1.74
CA PHE A 64 -18.12 4.00 1.44
C PHE A 64 -19.23 4.95 0.96
N LYS A 65 -20.49 4.50 0.88
CA LYS A 65 -21.61 5.27 0.32
C LYS A 65 -21.72 6.68 0.90
N ASP A 66 -21.64 6.78 2.22
CA ASP A 66 -21.81 8.03 2.98
C ASP A 66 -20.48 8.58 3.52
N LYS A 67 -19.35 7.99 3.09
CA LYS A 67 -18.01 8.39 3.54
C LYS A 67 -17.37 9.36 2.54
N PRO A 68 -16.86 10.52 3.01
CA PRO A 68 -16.11 11.42 2.15
C PRO A 68 -14.86 10.73 1.57
N PRO A 69 -14.22 11.30 0.54
CA PRO A 69 -12.88 10.85 0.15
C PRO A 69 -11.92 10.90 1.34
N PRO A 70 -10.82 10.11 1.30
CA PRO A 70 -9.76 10.21 2.29
C PRO A 70 -9.41 11.69 2.50
N PRO A 71 -9.42 12.19 3.74
CA PRO A 71 -9.13 13.59 4.00
C PRO A 71 -7.71 13.90 3.50
N SER A 72 -7.49 15.09 2.95
CA SER A 72 -6.15 15.49 2.49
C SER A 72 -5.19 15.68 3.67
N GLU A 73 -5.72 16.17 4.79
CA GLU A 73 -4.96 16.32 6.03
C GLU A 73 -5.25 15.15 6.97
N PRO A 74 -4.22 14.62 7.66
CA PRO A 74 -4.44 13.60 8.67
C PRO A 74 -5.32 14.20 9.76
N GLU A 75 -6.51 13.63 9.98
CA GLU A 75 -7.39 14.08 11.06
C GLU A 75 -6.63 14.03 12.39
N GLU A 76 -6.69 15.13 13.14
CA GLU A 76 -6.15 15.21 14.49
C GLU A 76 -6.78 14.12 15.35
N TYR A 77 -6.01 13.04 15.54
CA TYR A 77 -6.27 11.99 16.51
C TYR A 77 -7.62 11.27 16.36
N ARG A 78 -7.69 10.32 15.41
CA ARG A 78 -8.67 9.22 15.51
C ARG A 78 -8.03 8.05 16.24
N ASP A 79 -8.72 7.55 17.26
CA ASP A 79 -8.31 6.39 18.03
C ASP A 79 -8.14 5.18 17.09
N ALA A 80 -6.91 4.67 16.98
CA ALA A 80 -6.56 3.55 16.11
C ALA A 80 -7.32 2.27 16.46
N GLU A 81 -7.81 2.17 17.71
CA GLU A 81 -8.62 1.03 18.18
C GLU A 81 -10.10 1.14 17.77
N SER A 82 -10.58 2.29 17.30
CA SER A 82 -12.02 2.55 17.14
C SER A 82 -12.63 2.00 15.85
N THR A 83 -11.84 1.59 14.85
CA THR A 83 -12.37 1.09 13.58
C THR A 83 -11.65 -0.18 13.13
N THR A 84 -12.29 -1.32 13.33
CA THR A 84 -11.85 -2.61 12.78
C THR A 84 -11.68 -2.50 11.26
N CYS A 85 -10.59 -3.06 10.71
CA CYS A 85 -10.41 -3.12 9.26
C CYS A 85 -11.57 -3.93 8.64
N PRO A 86 -12.37 -3.33 7.74
CA PRO A 86 -13.52 -4.02 7.12
C PRO A 86 -13.10 -4.98 6.00
N PHE A 87 -11.80 -5.01 5.63
CA PHE A 87 -11.25 -5.79 4.52
C PHE A 87 -10.13 -6.74 4.99
N PRO A 88 -10.42 -7.66 5.93
CA PRO A 88 -9.40 -8.50 6.55
C PRO A 88 -8.64 -9.40 5.55
N PHE A 89 -9.29 -9.89 4.49
CA PHE A 89 -8.65 -10.74 3.49
C PHE A 89 -7.70 -9.94 2.61
N ILE A 90 -8.12 -8.77 2.11
CA ILE A 90 -7.23 -7.85 1.36
C ILE A 90 -6.03 -7.45 2.23
N THR A 91 -6.25 -7.10 3.49
CA THR A 91 -5.16 -6.77 4.44
C THR A 91 -4.23 -7.96 4.65
N THR A 92 -4.76 -9.18 4.78
CA THR A 92 -3.96 -10.40 4.92
C THR A 92 -3.10 -10.66 3.69
N CYS A 93 -3.67 -10.53 2.49
CA CYS A 93 -2.94 -10.65 1.22
C CYS A 93 -1.79 -9.66 1.14
N LEU A 94 -2.04 -8.39 1.51
CA LEU A 94 -1.02 -7.34 1.57
C LEU A 94 0.07 -7.70 2.58
N ALA A 95 -0.31 -8.07 3.79
CA ALA A 95 0.59 -8.40 4.87
C ALA A 95 1.53 -9.57 4.52
N ILE A 96 0.99 -10.65 3.98
CA ILE A 96 1.77 -11.83 3.59
C ILE A 96 2.71 -11.49 2.42
N GLY A 97 2.21 -10.82 1.37
CA GLY A 97 3.03 -10.47 0.21
C GLY A 97 4.19 -9.53 0.54
N ALA A 98 3.97 -8.63 1.50
CA ALA A 98 4.97 -7.70 2.00
C ALA A 98 5.99 -8.37 2.93
N SER A 99 5.53 -9.19 3.89
CA SER A 99 6.39 -9.71 4.97
C SER A 99 7.15 -10.99 4.62
N TYR A 100 6.60 -11.89 3.78
CA TYR A 100 7.18 -13.22 3.56
C TYR A 100 7.73 -13.40 2.15
N ASP A 101 9.01 -13.75 2.05
CA ASP A 101 9.64 -14.15 0.79
C ASP A 101 9.81 -15.66 0.72
N SER A 102 8.89 -16.33 0.04
CA SER A 102 8.93 -17.80 -0.13
C SER A 102 10.17 -18.32 -0.87
N LYS A 103 10.89 -17.48 -1.62
CA LYS A 103 12.11 -17.91 -2.31
C LYS A 103 13.32 -17.99 -1.38
N THR A 104 13.36 -17.14 -0.37
CA THR A 104 14.50 -17.02 0.56
C THR A 104 14.16 -17.53 1.96
N GLY A 105 12.88 -17.78 2.25
CA GLY A 105 12.37 -18.14 3.56
C GLY A 105 12.39 -16.98 4.57
N GLN A 106 12.72 -15.77 4.12
CA GLN A 106 12.84 -14.60 4.99
C GLN A 106 11.45 -14.07 5.39
N VAL A 107 11.34 -13.67 6.65
CA VAL A 107 10.18 -12.98 7.20
C VAL A 107 10.65 -11.61 7.68
N GLN A 108 9.97 -10.56 7.23
CA GLN A 108 10.26 -9.18 7.57
C GLN A 108 9.10 -8.58 8.37
N ALA A 109 9.44 -7.76 9.36
CA ALA A 109 8.45 -7.09 10.17
C ALA A 109 7.72 -6.02 9.35
N ILE A 110 6.40 -6.03 9.46
CA ILE A 110 5.52 -4.99 8.90
C ILE A 110 4.61 -4.46 10.00
N HIS A 111 4.11 -3.25 9.80
CA HIS A 111 3.11 -2.64 10.66
C HIS A 111 1.88 -2.31 9.82
N GLU A 112 0.72 -2.83 10.21
CA GLU A 112 -0.55 -2.43 9.59
C GLU A 112 -0.81 -0.95 9.84
N LEU A 113 -1.30 -0.28 8.81
CA LEU A 113 -1.71 1.12 8.83
C LEU A 113 -3.22 1.21 8.59
N ARG A 114 -3.81 2.38 8.87
CA ARG A 114 -5.26 2.59 8.79
C ARG A 114 -5.79 2.35 7.37
N TYR A 115 -6.91 1.63 7.25
CA TYR A 115 -7.46 1.16 5.98
C TYR A 115 -8.05 2.25 5.07
N ASP A 116 -8.14 3.51 5.49
CA ASP A 116 -8.62 4.65 4.69
C ASP A 116 -7.60 5.81 4.64
N MET A 117 -6.36 5.54 5.05
CA MET A 117 -5.25 6.48 5.06
C MET A 117 -5.01 7.05 3.65
N GLY A 118 -4.76 8.37 3.57
CA GLY A 118 -4.27 9.03 2.36
C GLY A 118 -2.86 8.57 2.00
N TYR A 119 -2.54 8.52 0.70
CA TYR A 119 -1.24 7.99 0.22
C TYR A 119 -0.02 8.83 0.64
N ASP A 120 -0.26 10.06 1.11
CA ASP A 120 0.71 11.06 1.54
C ASP A 120 0.72 11.27 3.07
N GLN A 121 -0.14 10.58 3.82
CA GLN A 121 -0.29 10.77 5.27
C GLN A 121 0.69 9.92 6.11
N GLY A 122 1.66 9.29 5.47
CA GLY A 122 2.56 8.32 6.05
C GLY A 122 3.99 8.81 6.23
N ASP A 123 4.70 8.25 7.20
CA ASP A 123 6.12 8.48 7.42
C ASP A 123 6.93 7.55 6.51
N ASN A 124 7.25 8.05 5.32
CA ASN A 124 7.82 7.29 4.23
C ASN A 124 9.07 7.98 3.65
N ASN A 125 10.16 7.24 3.47
CA ASN A 125 11.45 7.79 3.05
C ASN A 125 11.76 7.54 1.56
N ASP A 126 11.36 6.39 1.01
CA ASP A 126 11.88 5.90 -0.28
C ASP A 126 10.80 5.81 -1.38
N GLY A 127 9.67 6.50 -1.18
CA GLY A 127 8.47 6.38 -2.01
C GLY A 127 7.56 5.22 -1.58
N ILE A 128 6.44 5.04 -2.28
CA ILE A 128 5.41 4.05 -1.93
C ILE A 128 5.15 3.09 -3.08
N THR A 129 4.60 1.93 -2.75
CA THR A 129 4.04 0.99 -3.72
C THR A 129 2.52 1.00 -3.62
N VAL A 130 1.86 1.20 -4.74
CA VAL A 130 0.39 1.15 -4.84
C VAL A 130 0.01 -0.05 -5.68
N ILE A 131 -0.88 -0.90 -5.16
CA ILE A 131 -1.51 -2.01 -5.88
C ILE A 131 -2.98 -1.65 -6.08
N ASP A 132 -3.43 -1.62 -7.32
CA ASP A 132 -4.82 -1.32 -7.66
C ASP A 132 -5.55 -2.60 -8.07
N ILE A 133 -6.53 -2.97 -7.24
CA ILE A 133 -7.36 -4.18 -7.37
C ILE A 133 -8.79 -3.85 -7.81
N THR A 134 -9.01 -2.67 -8.41
CA THR A 134 -10.33 -2.29 -8.96
C THR A 134 -10.88 -3.36 -9.92
N ASP A 135 -10.00 -3.95 -10.72
CA ASP A 135 -10.31 -5.05 -11.62
C ASP A 135 -9.36 -6.21 -11.30
N LEU A 136 -9.91 -7.31 -10.78
CA LEU A 136 -9.12 -8.49 -10.41
C LEU A 136 -8.60 -9.28 -11.61
N ASP A 137 -9.19 -9.09 -12.79
CA ASP A 137 -8.66 -9.68 -14.03
C ASP A 137 -7.45 -8.88 -14.56
N HIS A 138 -7.31 -7.62 -14.12
CA HIS A 138 -6.25 -6.70 -14.53
C HIS A 138 -5.70 -5.92 -13.33
N VAL A 139 -5.10 -6.62 -12.38
CA VAL A 139 -4.43 -5.98 -11.23
C VAL A 139 -3.29 -5.10 -11.71
N ARG A 140 -3.27 -3.84 -11.26
CA ARG A 140 -2.27 -2.83 -11.65
C ARG A 140 -1.40 -2.45 -10.47
N TYR A 141 -0.26 -1.83 -10.75
CA TYR A 141 0.62 -1.30 -9.73
C TYR A 141 1.28 0.00 -10.16
N CYS A 142 1.74 0.77 -9.19
CA CYS A 142 2.56 1.96 -9.39
C CYS A 142 3.59 2.08 -8.27
N PHE A 143 4.79 2.57 -8.60
CA PHE A 143 5.75 3.07 -7.62
C PHE A 143 5.71 4.59 -7.67
N VAL A 144 5.51 5.23 -6.52
CA VAL A 144 5.42 6.69 -6.42
C VAL A 144 6.58 7.17 -5.58
N ASN A 145 7.42 8.01 -6.15
CA ASN A 145 8.41 8.78 -5.39
C ASN A 145 7.85 10.19 -5.21
N PHE A 146 7.76 10.65 -3.95
CA PHE A 146 7.23 11.98 -3.63
C PHE A 146 8.25 13.11 -3.80
N GLY A 147 9.50 12.78 -4.16
CA GLY A 147 10.50 13.77 -4.54
C GLY A 147 10.69 14.83 -3.47
N ASN A 148 11.07 14.42 -2.25
CA ASN A 148 11.81 15.36 -1.41
C ASN A 148 13.20 15.46 -2.04
N GLY A 149 13.59 16.68 -2.40
CA GLY A 149 14.75 17.02 -3.24
C GLY A 149 16.04 16.25 -2.94
N ASP A 150 16.92 16.27 -3.93
CA ASP A 150 18.24 15.59 -3.99
C ASP A 150 18.20 14.21 -4.66
N ILE A 151 17.69 14.18 -5.89
CA ILE A 151 18.21 13.25 -6.89
C ILE A 151 19.09 14.11 -7.81
N TYR A 152 20.40 14.14 -7.51
CA TYR A 152 21.46 14.89 -8.20
C TYR A 152 21.55 16.40 -7.90
N THR A 153 22.04 16.79 -6.71
CA THR A 153 23.12 17.78 -6.74
C THR A 153 24.33 17.01 -7.28
N ALA A 154 24.58 17.13 -8.58
CA ALA A 154 25.94 16.85 -9.05
C ALA A 154 26.83 17.74 -8.17
N ASP A 155 27.77 17.14 -7.45
CA ASP A 155 28.89 17.89 -6.91
C ASP A 155 29.42 18.69 -8.11
N GLU A 156 29.17 20.00 -8.12
CA GLU A 156 29.95 20.89 -8.95
C GLU A 156 31.35 20.74 -8.39
N ASP A 157 32.14 19.90 -9.07
CA ASP A 157 33.59 19.89 -8.94
C ASP A 157 34.01 21.36 -9.10
N ASP A 158 34.36 22.00 -7.99
CA ASP A 158 35.09 23.27 -7.96
C ASP A 158 36.45 23.01 -8.63
N GLU A 159 36.47 23.07 -9.97
CA GLU A 159 37.69 23.27 -10.74
C GLU A 159 38.04 24.77 -10.77
N ASP A 160 39.21 25.05 -10.20
CA ASP A 160 40.09 26.24 -10.23
C ASP A 160 39.88 27.40 -9.24
#